data_AF-A0AAU5WD17-F1
#
_entry.id   AF-A0AAU5WD17-F1
#
_cell.length_a   1.000
_cell.length_b   1.000
_cell.length_c   1.000
_cell.angle_alpha   90.00
_cell.angle_beta   90.00
_cell.angle_gamma   90.00
#
_symmetry.space_group_name_H-M   'P 1'
#
loop_
_entity.id
_entity.type
_entity.pdbx_description
1 polymer ?
#
loop_
_entity_poly.entity_id
_entity_poly.type
_entity_poly.pdbx_seq_one_letter_code
_entity_poly.pdbx_strand_id
1 'polypeptide(L)' 'MSETSETGPETPDEAQEADAAEQRAALVDGEDRDEWPEQVPDDVDEADAAEQKRVVEIDEEDYR' A
#
# COMPACT_ATOMS: atom_id res chain seq x y z
N MET A 1 30.48 -24.25 -6.28
CA MET A 1 30.83 -23.12 -7.16
C MET A 1 30.19 -21.91 -6.52
N SER A 2 30.98 -21.00 -5.96
CA SER A 2 30.46 -19.72 -5.45
C SER A 2 30.47 -18.74 -6.61
N GLU A 3 29.30 -18.28 -7.05
CA GLU A 3 29.19 -17.14 -7.97
C GLU A 3 29.30 -15.86 -7.14
N THR A 4 30.43 -15.17 -7.26
CA THR A 4 30.55 -13.76 -6.90
C THR A 4 30.04 -12.97 -8.09
N SER A 5 28.74 -12.67 -8.13
CA SER A 5 28.22 -11.72 -9.11
C SER A 5 28.76 -10.34 -8.78
N GLU A 6 29.65 -9.90 -9.66
CA GLU A 6 30.27 -8.60 -9.78
C GLU A 6 29.22 -7.48 -9.72
N THR A 7 29.15 -6.76 -8.61
CA THR A 7 28.47 -5.47 -8.54
C THR A 7 29.27 -4.46 -9.37
N GLY A 8 29.02 -4.42 -10.68
CA GLY A 8 29.35 -3.26 -11.50
C GLY A 8 28.53 -2.05 -11.02
N PRO A 9 28.95 -0.81 -11.30
CA PRO A 9 28.13 0.36 -10.98
C PRO A 9 26.79 0.20 -11.69
N GLU A 10 25.72 0.06 -10.91
CA GLU A 10 24.35 0.06 -11.40
C GLU A 10 24.13 1.42 -12.07
N THR A 11 24.32 1.49 -13.38
CA THR A 11 23.82 2.63 -14.14
C THR A 11 22.32 2.64 -13.89
N PRO A 12 21.75 3.73 -13.36
CA PRO A 12 20.31 3.79 -13.15
C PRO A 12 19.68 3.61 -14.52
N ASP A 13 19.08 2.44 -14.73
CA ASP A 13 18.30 2.18 -15.92
C ASP A 13 17.16 3.20 -15.90
N GLU A 14 16.94 3.95 -17.00
CA GLU A 14 15.95 5.04 -17.01
C GLU A 14 14.54 4.56 -16.57
N ALA A 15 14.26 3.25 -16.70
CA ALA A 15 13.05 2.64 -16.16
C ALA A 15 12.98 2.65 -14.61
N GLN A 16 14.11 2.46 -13.92
CA GLN A 16 14.20 2.54 -12.46
C GLN A 16 14.02 3.98 -11.95
N GLU A 17 14.50 4.97 -12.70
CA GLU A 17 14.35 6.39 -12.33
C GLU A 17 12.90 6.88 -12.45
N ALA A 18 12.15 6.35 -13.42
CA ALA A 18 10.72 6.63 -13.58
C ALA A 18 9.90 6.04 -12.41
N ASP A 19 10.15 4.79 -12.03
CA ASP A 19 9.51 4.14 -10.86
C ASP A 19 9.83 4.91 -9.56
N ALA A 20 11.11 5.24 -9.36
CA ALA A 20 11.54 6.06 -8.23
C ALA A 20 10.91 7.48 -8.24
N ALA A 21 10.53 8.00 -9.41
CA ALA A 21 9.83 9.28 -9.54
C ALA A 21 8.37 9.20 -9.09
N GLU A 22 7.69 8.09 -9.37
CA GLU A 22 6.33 7.83 -8.90
C GLU A 22 6.32 7.60 -7.38
N GLN A 23 7.27 6.83 -6.86
CA GLN A 23 7.39 6.53 -5.43
C GLN A 23 7.67 7.77 -4.57
N ARG A 24 8.40 8.75 -5.11
CA ARG A 24 8.71 10.02 -4.42
C ARG A 24 7.63 11.09 -4.64
N ALA A 25 6.62 10.83 -5.46
CA ALA A 25 5.55 11.79 -5.69
C ALA A 25 4.78 12.01 -4.38
N ALA A 26 4.41 13.26 -4.12
CA ALA A 26 3.59 13.57 -2.96
C ALA A 26 2.21 12.93 -3.13
N LEU A 27 1.77 12.17 -2.13
CA LEU A 27 0.39 11.68 -2.07
C LEU A 27 -0.55 12.89 -1.99
N VAL A 28 -1.62 12.88 -2.78
CA VAL A 28 -2.65 13.92 -2.74
C VAL A 28 -3.35 13.84 -1.39
N ASP A 29 -3.36 14.95 -0.65
CA ASP A 29 -4.09 15.05 0.62
C ASP A 29 -5.59 14.88 0.34
N GLY A 30 -6.18 13.77 0.79
CA GLY A 30 -7.61 13.47 0.61
C GLY A 30 -7.95 12.26 -0.26
N GLU A 31 -6.98 11.55 -0.85
CA GLU A 31 -7.21 10.14 -1.16
C GLU A 31 -7.31 9.43 0.18
N ASP A 32 -8.43 8.77 0.48
CA ASP A 32 -8.76 8.15 1.76
C ASP A 32 -7.54 7.47 2.36
N ARG A 33 -6.81 8.23 3.19
CA ARG A 33 -5.70 7.70 3.95
C ARG A 33 -6.38 7.03 5.12
N ASP A 34 -7.01 5.90 4.83
CA ASP A 34 -7.56 5.02 5.84
C ASP A 34 -6.48 4.84 6.87
N GLU A 35 -6.75 5.37 8.07
CA GLU A 35 -5.79 5.37 9.15
C GLU A 35 -5.60 3.89 9.51
N TRP A 36 -4.48 3.29 9.08
CA TRP A 36 -4.22 1.89 9.37
C TRP A 36 -4.30 1.68 10.89
N PRO A 37 -4.97 0.63 11.36
CA PRO A 37 -4.96 0.33 12.79
C PRO A 37 -3.51 0.18 13.26
N GLU A 38 -3.18 0.77 14.40
CA GLU A 38 -1.84 0.65 14.99
C GLU A 38 -1.44 -0.81 15.21
N GLN A 39 -2.44 -1.70 15.36
CA GLN A 39 -2.26 -3.15 15.53
C GLN A 39 -3.39 -3.90 14.79
N VAL A 40 -3.00 -4.80 13.89
CA VAL A 40 -3.87 -5.85 13.33
C VAL A 40 -3.54 -7.15 14.05
N PRO A 41 -4.53 -7.90 14.58
CA PRO A 41 -4.26 -9.22 15.15
C PRO A 41 -3.67 -10.16 14.09
N ASP A 42 -2.62 -10.92 14.43
CA ASP A 42 -1.91 -11.85 13.51
C ASP A 42 -2.82 -12.92 12.86
N ASP A 43 -3.99 -13.19 13.42
CA ASP A 43 -4.93 -14.20 12.95
C ASP A 43 -5.94 -13.66 11.92
N VAL A 44 -5.91 -12.35 11.63
CA VAL A 44 -6.83 -11.69 10.71
C VAL A 44 -6.14 -11.48 9.36
N ASP A 45 -6.81 -11.86 8.27
CA ASP A 45 -6.33 -11.58 6.92
C ASP A 45 -6.35 -10.07 6.62
N GLU A 46 -5.45 -9.61 5.75
CA GLU A 46 -5.32 -8.20 5.38
C GLU A 46 -6.64 -7.63 4.83
N ALA A 47 -7.38 -8.41 4.05
CA ALA A 47 -8.66 -7.98 3.48
C ALA A 47 -9.72 -7.77 4.58
N ASP A 48 -9.78 -8.68 5.56
CA ASP A 48 -10.71 -8.58 6.69
C ASP A 48 -10.37 -7.36 7.57
N ALA A 49 -9.09 -7.09 7.81
CA ALA A 49 -8.66 -5.95 8.60
C ALA A 49 -9.06 -4.60 7.97
N ALA A 50 -9.01 -4.51 6.64
CA ALA A 50 -9.43 -3.33 5.88
C ALA A 50 -10.95 -3.14 5.89
N GLU A 51 -11.73 -4.21 5.68
CA GLU A 51 -13.20 -4.15 5.65
C GLU A 51 -13.79 -3.77 7.02
N GLN A 52 -13.19 -4.23 8.10
CA GLN A 52 -13.67 -3.99 9.47
C GLN A 52 -13.68 -2.52 9.90
N LYS A 53 -12.92 -1.63 9.26
CA LYS A 53 -12.94 -0.19 9.53
C LYS A 53 -13.95 0.58 8.68
N ARG A 54 -14.52 -0.06 7.66
CA ARG A 54 -15.46 0.61 6.76
C ARG A 54 -16.75 0.91 7.50
N VAL A 55 -16.98 2.19 7.78
CA VAL A 55 -18.28 2.66 8.28
C VAL A 55 -19.27 2.60 7.13
N VAL A 56 -20.20 1.66 7.18
CA VAL A 56 -21.34 1.60 6.26
C VAL A 56 -22.46 2.43 6.88
N GLU A 57 -22.78 3.56 6.25
CA GLU A 57 -23.99 4.31 6.59
C GLU A 57 -25.19 3.44 6.27
N ILE A 58 -26.01 3.13 7.29
CA ILE A 58 -27.23 2.35 7.11
C ILE A 58 -28.40 3.33 7.22
N ASP A 59 -29.11 3.53 6.12
CA ASP A 59 -30.30 4.37 6.10
C ASP A 59 -31.54 3.56 6.47
N GLU A 60 -32.51 4.20 7.11
CA GLU A 60 -33.77 3.58 7.53
C GLU A 60 -34.58 3.05 6.34
N GLU A 61 -34.32 3.59 5.15
CA GLU A 61 -34.93 3.19 3.88
C GLU A 61 -34.31 1.93 3.25
N ASP A 62 -33.13 1.48 3.71
CA ASP A 62 -32.44 0.27 3.20
C ASP A 62 -33.09 -1.04 3.68
N TYR A 63 -33.91 -0.99 4.74
CA TYR A 63 -34.71 -2.13 5.20
C TYR A 63 -36.09 -2.11 4.55
N ARG A 64 -36.25 -2.81 3.41
CA ARG A 64 -37.55 -2.98 2.74
C ARG A 64 -37.96 -4.43 2.52
#